data_AF-S5T2G9-F1
#
_entry.id   AF-S5T2G9-F1
#
_cell.length_a   1.000
_cell.length_b   1.000
_cell.length_c   1.000
_cell.angle_alpha   90.00
_cell.angle_beta   90.00
_cell.angle_gamma   90.00
#
_symmetry.space_group_name_H-M   'P 1'
#
loop_
_entity.id
_entity.type
_entity.pdbx_description
1 polymer ?
#
loop_
_entity_poly.entity_id
_entity_poly.type
_entity_poly.pdbx_seq_one_letter_code
_entity_poly.pdbx_strand_id
1 'polypeptide(L)'
;MGFEHTAHPDNRNWRTLAEMRRRYALWRSDENLRRAHRSHPFFMVWDNHDLTTLGENQLSVPDVNVPRTVTIEDTMRAFWEWTPTRPTKGDASGEWLLVDDHSYPEPETLKYIYRSLRIGDLVEIWAMDAQSGLPEYEIDHDHSHVGSSSLLGCKQYEWLVDGLQAAEKRGTSWKFVLNQAWFTTNGVPDPLESRGVPHLGISRWTDFQSERELLIEQMKTVSNVVMVTGDAHGNLASDVVPDTALEEGYDAGPIGYSDRHGAEPGNLRAGALRRAPQGEHRRQSVAVEFAASSMGRGGVDDTLAKELPDMVKDAGQTVIDLLSDDDRAVLPEELLDGDDDRAAVIALTRVAEAGFLRANYACQYLDWVDHGYGILDVTRERVVAEFWWQDKRTPDSAEILGQQLVVWGEEDTSVDPPRFPHQIDPVNHHGFVVRPTPRTDL
;
A
#
# COMPACT_ATOMS: atom_id res chain seq x y z
N MET A 1 19.82 0.18 -21.07
CA MET A 1 19.83 -1.14 -20.35
C MET A 1 18.57 -1.92 -20.75
N GLY A 2 18.41 -3.20 -20.39
CA GLY A 2 17.34 -4.09 -20.92
C GLY A 2 15.88 -3.61 -20.80
N PHE A 3 15.62 -2.51 -20.10
CA PHE A 3 14.32 -1.86 -19.95
C PHE A 3 13.83 -1.11 -21.19
N GLU A 4 14.74 -0.58 -22.03
CA GLU A 4 14.38 0.15 -23.26
C GLU A 4 13.88 -0.77 -24.38
N HIS A 5 14.02 -2.09 -24.20
CA HIS A 5 13.64 -3.09 -25.17
C HIS A 5 12.72 -4.12 -24.51
N THR A 6 11.41 -3.89 -24.58
CA THR A 6 10.38 -4.80 -24.04
C THR A 6 10.51 -6.23 -24.57
N ALA A 7 11.14 -6.41 -25.74
CA ALA A 7 11.47 -7.71 -26.33
C ALA A 7 12.69 -8.42 -25.72
N HIS A 8 13.39 -7.81 -24.76
CA HIS A 8 14.55 -8.44 -24.11
C HIS A 8 14.13 -9.77 -23.43
N PRO A 9 14.87 -10.87 -23.61
CA PRO A 9 14.46 -12.18 -23.12
C PRO A 9 14.33 -12.26 -21.60
N ASP A 10 15.01 -11.40 -20.85
CA ASP A 10 14.85 -11.33 -19.39
C ASP A 10 13.55 -10.63 -18.96
N ASN A 11 12.80 -9.98 -19.87
CA ASN A 11 11.49 -9.38 -19.56
C ASN A 11 10.35 -10.41 -19.52
N ARG A 12 10.57 -11.66 -19.96
CA ARG A 12 9.58 -12.74 -19.88
C ARG A 12 9.48 -13.38 -18.49
N ASN A 13 8.45 -14.22 -18.32
CA ASN A 13 8.30 -15.08 -17.14
C ASN A 13 9.55 -15.94 -16.93
N TRP A 14 10.15 -15.86 -15.75
CA TRP A 14 11.25 -16.73 -15.35
C TRP A 14 10.76 -18.16 -15.21
N ARG A 15 11.55 -19.13 -15.70
CA ARG A 15 11.25 -20.55 -15.62
C ARG A 15 12.25 -21.33 -14.77
N THR A 16 13.39 -20.73 -14.42
CA THR A 16 14.45 -21.32 -13.58
C THR A 16 15.04 -20.28 -12.63
N LEU A 17 15.68 -20.72 -11.54
CA LEU A 17 16.42 -19.85 -10.60
C LEU A 17 17.44 -18.94 -11.31
N ALA A 18 18.12 -19.44 -12.34
CA ALA A 18 19.07 -18.65 -13.10
C ALA A 18 18.42 -17.45 -13.80
N GLU A 19 17.16 -17.57 -14.22
CA GLU A 19 16.43 -16.46 -14.86
C GLU A 19 15.89 -15.47 -13.82
N MET A 20 15.51 -15.95 -12.64
CA MET A 20 15.18 -15.08 -11.51
C MET A 20 16.39 -14.23 -11.11
N ARG A 21 17.57 -14.84 -10.96
CA ARG A 21 18.82 -14.11 -10.67
C ARG A 21 19.14 -13.07 -11.75
N ARG A 22 18.90 -13.38 -13.04
CA ARG A 22 19.05 -12.40 -14.13
C ARG A 22 18.03 -11.26 -14.03
N ARG A 23 16.78 -11.55 -13.66
CA ARG A 23 15.74 -10.53 -13.44
C ARG A 23 16.12 -9.58 -12.31
N TYR A 24 16.59 -10.10 -11.18
CA TYR A 24 17.13 -9.25 -10.10
C TYR A 24 18.35 -8.46 -10.56
N ALA A 25 19.31 -9.09 -11.26
CA ALA A 25 20.48 -8.39 -11.80
C ALA A 25 20.10 -7.23 -12.73
N LEU A 26 19.07 -7.44 -13.57
CA LEU A 26 18.54 -6.41 -14.47
C LEU A 26 17.97 -5.22 -13.66
N TRP A 27 17.07 -5.45 -12.70
CA TRP A 27 16.54 -4.39 -11.83
C TRP A 27 17.63 -3.70 -11.00
N ARG A 28 18.54 -4.47 -10.41
CA ARG A 28 19.67 -3.96 -9.61
C ARG A 28 20.74 -3.24 -10.44
N SER A 29 20.70 -3.35 -11.77
CA SER A 29 21.60 -2.62 -12.65
C SER A 29 21.18 -1.17 -12.89
N ASP A 30 19.91 -0.84 -12.63
CA ASP A 30 19.35 0.51 -12.78
C ASP A 30 20.12 1.53 -11.92
N GLU A 31 20.52 2.64 -12.53
CA GLU A 31 21.36 3.65 -11.87
C GLU A 31 20.61 4.37 -10.73
N ASN A 32 19.31 4.63 -10.90
CA ASN A 32 18.49 5.27 -9.89
C ASN A 32 18.31 4.36 -8.67
N LEU A 33 18.02 3.07 -8.88
CA LEU A 33 17.93 2.09 -7.80
C LEU A 33 19.28 1.92 -7.08
N ARG A 34 20.39 1.86 -7.83
CA ARG A 34 21.74 1.80 -7.24
C ARG A 34 22.08 3.04 -6.43
N ARG A 35 21.66 4.23 -6.88
CA ARG A 35 21.83 5.48 -6.13
C ARG A 35 21.01 5.44 -4.85
N ALA A 36 19.75 5.03 -4.89
CA ALA A 36 18.89 4.90 -3.71
C ALA A 36 19.50 3.97 -2.65
N HIS A 37 19.94 2.77 -3.05
CA HIS A 37 20.61 1.81 -2.15
C HIS A 37 21.96 2.27 -1.62
N ARG A 38 22.65 3.18 -2.31
CA ARG A 38 23.90 3.79 -1.81
C ARG A 38 23.62 4.87 -0.78
N SER A 39 22.50 5.57 -0.91
CA SER A 39 22.17 6.73 -0.08
C SER A 39 21.43 6.34 1.21
N HIS A 40 20.71 5.21 1.26
CA HIS A 40 19.85 4.87 2.40
C HIS A 40 19.89 3.36 2.71
N PRO A 41 19.74 2.97 4.00
CA PRO A 41 19.45 1.59 4.36
C PRO A 41 18.04 1.19 3.93
N PHE A 42 17.85 -0.08 3.55
CA PHE A 42 16.56 -0.62 3.14
C PHE A 42 16.10 -1.70 4.11
N PHE A 43 14.83 -1.63 4.52
CA PHE A 43 14.16 -2.64 5.34
C PHE A 43 13.08 -3.30 4.50
N MET A 44 13.40 -4.43 3.86
CA MET A 44 12.57 -5.06 2.82
C MET A 44 11.88 -6.34 3.30
N VAL A 45 10.68 -6.59 2.81
CA VAL A 45 10.01 -7.90 2.80
C VAL A 45 9.64 -8.24 1.36
N TRP A 46 9.44 -9.51 1.06
CA TRP A 46 8.97 -9.95 -0.26
C TRP A 46 7.49 -9.66 -0.46
N ASP A 47 7.05 -9.70 -1.72
CA ASP A 47 5.64 -9.72 -2.13
C ASP A 47 5.36 -10.90 -3.09
N ASN A 48 4.12 -11.02 -3.57
CA ASN A 48 3.67 -12.03 -4.54
C ASN A 48 4.62 -12.15 -5.75
N HIS A 49 5.10 -11.02 -6.27
CA HIS A 49 5.97 -10.96 -7.43
C HIS A 49 7.40 -11.43 -7.15
N ASP A 50 7.84 -11.48 -5.89
CA ASP A 50 9.09 -12.11 -5.51
C ASP A 50 8.92 -13.63 -5.35
N LEU A 51 7.74 -14.10 -4.88
CA LEU A 51 7.49 -15.51 -4.58
C LEU A 51 6.90 -16.33 -5.73
N THR A 52 6.35 -15.70 -6.78
CA THR A 52 5.65 -16.41 -7.86
C THR A 52 6.55 -17.40 -8.61
N THR A 53 6.09 -18.66 -8.70
CA THR A 53 6.73 -19.67 -9.54
C THR A 53 6.27 -19.61 -10.97
N LEU A 54 5.17 -18.92 -11.30
CA LEU A 54 4.55 -18.86 -12.63
C LEU A 54 5.01 -17.67 -13.47
N GLY A 55 5.41 -16.59 -12.81
CA GLY A 55 5.72 -15.31 -13.45
C GLY A 55 4.45 -14.65 -14.00
N GLU A 56 4.30 -13.36 -13.74
CA GLU A 56 3.11 -12.60 -14.11
C GLU A 56 3.46 -11.44 -15.05
N ASN A 57 4.18 -11.75 -16.12
CA ASN A 57 4.56 -10.73 -17.09
C ASN A 57 3.33 -10.24 -17.86
N GLN A 58 3.09 -8.94 -17.78
CA GLN A 58 2.02 -8.27 -18.51
C GLN A 58 2.40 -7.88 -19.95
N LEU A 59 3.64 -8.16 -20.37
CA LEU A 59 4.12 -7.89 -21.71
C LEU A 59 3.94 -9.11 -22.61
N SER A 60 3.45 -8.88 -23.83
CA SER A 60 3.52 -9.88 -24.91
C SER A 60 4.97 -10.05 -25.32
N VAL A 61 5.56 -11.17 -24.92
CA VAL A 61 6.95 -11.53 -25.19
C VAL A 61 6.99 -12.91 -25.86
N PRO A 62 7.93 -13.15 -26.78
CA PRO A 62 8.05 -14.44 -27.44
C PRO A 62 8.25 -15.57 -26.44
N ASP A 63 7.52 -16.68 -26.61
CA ASP A 63 7.74 -17.86 -25.79
C ASP A 63 9.09 -18.50 -26.13
N VAL A 64 9.73 -19.10 -25.13
CA VAL A 64 10.98 -19.82 -25.29
C VAL A 64 10.82 -21.25 -24.79
N ASN A 65 11.46 -22.18 -25.49
CA ASN A 65 11.46 -23.60 -25.12
C ASN A 65 12.46 -23.88 -23.99
N VAL A 66 12.18 -23.33 -22.81
CA VAL A 66 12.93 -23.58 -21.57
C VAL A 66 12.01 -24.36 -20.62
N PRO A 67 12.40 -25.54 -20.13
CA PRO A 67 11.62 -26.26 -19.12
C PRO A 67 11.46 -25.45 -17.85
N ARG A 68 10.29 -25.54 -17.22
CA ARG A 68 10.05 -24.90 -15.93
C ARG A 68 10.56 -25.79 -14.81
N THR A 69 11.52 -25.28 -14.05
CA THR A 69 12.13 -25.97 -12.91
C THR A 69 12.19 -25.12 -11.65
N VAL A 70 11.74 -23.85 -11.71
CA VAL A 70 11.69 -22.95 -10.56
C VAL A 70 10.74 -23.48 -9.49
N THR A 71 11.19 -23.45 -8.25
CA THR A 71 10.42 -23.82 -7.05
C THR A 71 10.17 -22.59 -6.17
N ILE A 72 9.30 -22.70 -5.16
CA ILE A 72 9.14 -21.64 -4.14
C ILE A 72 10.43 -21.41 -3.35
N GLU A 73 11.22 -22.45 -3.07
CA GLU A 73 12.52 -22.27 -2.41
C GLU A 73 13.50 -21.49 -3.30
N ASP A 74 13.45 -21.67 -4.62
CA ASP A 74 14.25 -20.89 -5.56
C ASP A 74 13.86 -19.41 -5.55
N THR A 75 12.56 -19.10 -5.42
CA THR A 75 12.06 -17.73 -5.42
C THR A 75 12.52 -16.99 -4.15
N MET A 76 12.35 -17.63 -2.99
CA MET A 76 12.88 -17.13 -1.70
C MET A 76 14.41 -17.00 -1.72
N ARG A 77 15.12 -17.98 -2.27
CA ARG A 77 16.59 -17.94 -2.38
C ARG A 77 17.04 -16.74 -3.21
N ALA A 78 16.41 -16.50 -4.36
CA ALA A 78 16.74 -15.36 -5.21
C ALA A 78 16.52 -14.03 -4.47
N PHE A 79 15.45 -13.92 -3.67
CA PHE A 79 15.20 -12.75 -2.84
C PHE A 79 16.35 -12.50 -1.85
N TRP A 80 16.77 -13.52 -1.09
CA TRP A 80 17.87 -13.38 -0.11
C TRP A 80 19.22 -13.05 -0.76
N GLU A 81 19.52 -13.62 -1.93
CA GLU A 81 20.76 -13.36 -2.67
C GLU A 81 20.86 -11.92 -3.20
N TRP A 82 19.71 -11.31 -3.56
CA TRP A 82 19.66 -10.04 -4.27
C TRP A 82 19.09 -8.88 -3.47
N THR A 83 18.64 -9.11 -2.24
CA THR A 83 18.21 -8.06 -1.33
C THR A 83 19.16 -8.01 -0.13
N PRO A 84 19.77 -6.84 0.19
CA PRO A 84 20.62 -6.68 1.37
C PRO A 84 19.78 -6.64 2.67
N THR A 85 18.98 -7.68 2.91
CA THR A 85 18.21 -7.96 4.12
C THR A 85 18.94 -8.90 5.07
N ARG A 86 19.40 -8.42 6.24
CA ARG A 86 19.96 -9.31 7.27
C ARG A 86 18.88 -10.36 7.66
N PRO A 87 19.20 -11.66 7.70
CA PRO A 87 18.22 -12.68 8.03
C PRO A 87 17.87 -12.67 9.52
N THR A 88 16.75 -13.33 9.84
CA THR A 88 16.40 -13.70 11.21
C THR A 88 16.93 -15.09 11.55
N LYS A 89 16.87 -15.44 12.83
CA LYS A 89 17.10 -16.81 13.29
C LYS A 89 16.07 -17.77 12.68
N GLY A 90 16.50 -19.00 12.45
CA GLY A 90 15.66 -20.06 11.89
C GLY A 90 14.62 -20.66 12.85
N ASP A 91 14.41 -20.03 14.01
CA ASP A 91 13.55 -20.51 15.10
C ASP A 91 12.15 -19.84 15.13
N ALA A 92 11.81 -19.08 14.09
CA ALA A 92 10.55 -18.33 13.98
C ALA A 92 10.35 -17.30 15.11
N SER A 93 11.43 -16.78 15.72
CA SER A 93 11.32 -15.75 16.75
C SER A 93 11.25 -14.33 16.19
N GLY A 94 11.50 -14.14 14.89
CA GLY A 94 11.67 -12.82 14.26
C GLY A 94 12.92 -12.05 14.71
N GLU A 95 13.79 -12.66 15.52
CA GLU A 95 15.02 -12.03 16.02
C GLU A 95 16.12 -12.04 14.96
N TRP A 96 16.90 -10.97 14.90
CA TRP A 96 18.00 -10.85 13.96
C TRP A 96 19.06 -11.93 14.17
N LEU A 97 19.55 -12.49 13.06
CA LEU A 97 20.75 -13.31 13.06
C LEU A 97 21.99 -12.40 13.10
N LEU A 98 22.53 -12.25 14.31
CA LEU A 98 23.77 -11.52 14.56
C LEU A 98 24.93 -12.50 14.71
N VAL A 99 26.07 -12.14 14.13
CA VAL A 99 27.30 -12.94 14.13
C VAL A 99 28.46 -12.10 14.67
N ASP A 100 29.35 -12.74 15.43
CA ASP A 100 30.43 -12.05 16.17
C ASP A 100 31.46 -11.39 15.26
N ASP A 101 31.63 -11.89 14.03
CA ASP A 101 32.59 -11.37 13.06
C ASP A 101 32.06 -10.18 12.22
N HIS A 102 30.84 -9.74 12.52
CA HIS A 102 30.12 -8.68 11.79
C HIS A 102 29.95 -8.95 10.29
N SER A 103 30.11 -10.19 9.84
CA SER A 103 29.80 -10.57 8.47
C SER A 103 28.29 -10.46 8.20
N TYR A 104 27.94 -10.62 6.93
CA TYR A 104 26.57 -10.75 6.51
C TYR A 104 26.24 -12.25 6.44
N PRO A 105 25.48 -12.80 7.41
CA PRO A 105 25.23 -14.23 7.46
C PRO A 105 24.23 -14.64 6.38
N GLU A 106 24.41 -15.86 5.87
CA GLU A 106 23.37 -16.54 5.10
C GLU A 106 22.18 -16.90 6.01
N PRO A 107 20.94 -16.91 5.49
CA PRO A 107 19.78 -17.30 6.27
C PRO A 107 19.87 -18.77 6.73
N GLU A 108 19.54 -19.02 8.01
CA GLU A 108 19.40 -20.39 8.54
C GLU A 108 18.21 -21.12 7.91
N THR A 109 17.20 -20.36 7.47
CA THR A 109 16.01 -20.82 6.74
C THR A 109 15.57 -19.77 5.74
N LEU A 110 15.08 -20.20 4.57
CA LEU A 110 14.60 -19.28 3.54
C LEU A 110 13.21 -18.70 3.86
N LYS A 111 12.47 -19.31 4.80
CA LYS A 111 11.03 -19.08 5.01
C LYS A 111 10.68 -17.88 5.89
N TYR A 112 11.55 -17.49 6.82
CA TYR A 112 11.22 -16.46 7.80
C TYR A 112 11.89 -15.14 7.44
N ILE A 113 11.08 -14.18 6.97
CA ILE A 113 11.54 -12.82 6.67
C ILE A 113 11.05 -11.78 7.68
N TYR A 114 9.95 -12.05 8.39
CA TYR A 114 9.36 -11.10 9.31
C TYR A 114 10.31 -10.81 10.47
N ARG A 115 10.38 -9.54 10.85
CA ARG A 115 11.34 -9.02 11.85
C ARG A 115 10.99 -7.59 12.23
N SER A 116 11.61 -7.10 13.29
CA SER A 116 11.37 -5.75 13.78
C SER A 116 12.62 -4.87 13.83
N LEU A 117 12.41 -3.57 13.75
CA LEU A 117 13.45 -2.55 13.86
C LEU A 117 12.98 -1.44 14.79
N ARG A 118 13.72 -1.23 15.89
CA ARG A 118 13.45 -0.16 16.85
C ARG A 118 14.37 1.03 16.63
N ILE A 119 13.78 2.21 16.54
CA ILE A 119 14.45 3.51 16.37
C ILE A 119 14.21 4.33 17.65
N GLY A 120 15.12 4.16 18.61
CA GLY A 120 15.03 4.79 19.92
C GLY A 120 13.73 4.42 20.65
N ASP A 121 13.07 5.41 21.20
CA ASP A 121 11.73 5.34 21.79
C ASP A 121 10.67 6.05 20.92
N LEU A 122 11.05 6.48 19.70
CA LEU A 122 10.18 7.19 18.78
C LEU A 122 9.34 6.20 17.95
N VAL A 123 10.00 5.25 17.29
CA VAL A 123 9.37 4.33 16.35
C VAL A 123 9.86 2.91 16.61
N GLU A 124 8.95 1.95 16.53
CA GLU A 124 9.29 0.54 16.35
C GLU A 124 8.49 0.00 15.18
N ILE A 125 9.19 -0.71 14.29
CA ILE A 125 8.66 -1.19 13.00
C ILE A 125 8.61 -2.71 13.08
N TRP A 126 7.47 -3.33 12.80
CA TRP A 126 7.31 -4.75 12.56
C TRP A 126 7.00 -4.95 11.08
N ALA A 127 7.92 -5.55 10.35
CA ALA A 127 7.65 -5.98 8.98
C ALA A 127 7.19 -7.44 9.00
N MET A 128 5.96 -7.65 8.56
CA MET A 128 5.29 -8.94 8.51
C MET A 128 5.45 -9.60 7.14
N ASP A 129 5.24 -10.90 7.14
CA ASP A 129 5.00 -11.73 5.98
C ASP A 129 3.53 -12.13 5.95
N ALA A 130 2.73 -11.34 5.23
CA ALA A 130 1.35 -11.63 4.87
C ALA A 130 1.25 -12.15 3.43
N GLN A 131 2.34 -12.74 2.90
CA GLN A 131 2.39 -13.35 1.57
C GLN A 131 2.53 -14.85 1.66
N SER A 132 3.57 -15.35 2.33
CA SER A 132 3.96 -16.76 2.24
C SER A 132 2.90 -17.72 2.79
N GLY A 133 1.99 -17.24 3.64
CA GLY A 133 0.87 -18.01 4.19
C GLY A 133 -0.27 -18.27 3.21
N LEU A 134 -0.26 -17.69 2.00
CA LEU A 134 -1.28 -18.00 1.02
C LEU A 134 -1.21 -19.48 0.58
N PRO A 135 -2.36 -20.16 0.42
CA PRO A 135 -2.39 -21.60 0.08
C PRO A 135 -1.61 -21.97 -1.19
N GLU A 136 -1.49 -21.07 -2.16
CA GLU A 136 -0.77 -21.28 -3.42
C GLU A 136 0.74 -21.54 -3.25
N TYR A 137 1.32 -21.14 -2.12
CA TYR A 137 2.75 -21.37 -1.84
C TYR A 137 3.02 -22.72 -1.18
N GLU A 138 1.97 -23.43 -0.73
CA GLU A 138 2.06 -24.73 -0.07
C GLU A 138 3.03 -24.73 1.14
N ILE A 139 3.17 -23.58 1.82
CA ILE A 139 3.96 -23.42 3.04
C ILE A 139 3.06 -23.62 4.25
N ASP A 140 3.18 -24.79 4.86
CA ASP A 140 2.44 -25.13 6.08
C ASP A 140 2.91 -24.27 7.27
N HIS A 141 1.95 -23.75 8.01
CA HIS A 141 2.14 -22.97 9.23
C HIS A 141 1.03 -23.30 10.23
N ASP A 142 1.35 -23.33 11.52
CA ASP A 142 0.36 -23.54 12.58
C ASP A 142 -0.66 -22.39 12.58
N HIS A 143 -1.96 -22.68 12.52
CA HIS A 143 -3.07 -21.72 12.51
C HIS A 143 -4.01 -21.90 13.71
N SER A 144 -3.51 -22.54 14.79
CA SER A 144 -4.29 -22.84 15.99
C SER A 144 -4.78 -21.61 16.77
N HIS A 145 -4.17 -20.43 16.60
CA HIS A 145 -4.60 -19.19 17.26
C HIS A 145 -5.95 -18.66 16.73
N VAL A 146 -6.28 -18.94 15.47
CA VAL A 146 -7.52 -18.47 14.82
C VAL A 146 -8.51 -19.60 14.54
N GLY A 147 -8.04 -20.84 14.39
CA GLY A 147 -8.91 -22.00 14.15
C GLY A 147 -9.55 -22.04 12.76
N SER A 148 -9.11 -21.16 11.86
CA SER A 148 -9.45 -21.06 10.44
C SER A 148 -8.16 -20.80 9.63
N SER A 149 -8.27 -20.45 8.34
CA SER A 149 -7.10 -20.07 7.52
C SER A 149 -6.39 -18.85 8.11
N SER A 150 -5.06 -18.82 7.97
CA SER A 150 -4.18 -17.76 8.49
C SER A 150 -3.19 -17.33 7.41
N LEU A 151 -2.87 -16.03 7.35
CA LEU A 151 -1.76 -15.50 6.57
C LEU A 151 -0.46 -15.53 7.36
N LEU A 152 -0.54 -15.23 8.66
CA LEU A 152 0.66 -15.03 9.48
C LEU A 152 1.21 -16.35 10.05
N GLY A 153 0.32 -17.27 10.39
CA GLY A 153 0.59 -18.37 11.30
C GLY A 153 0.78 -17.92 12.76
N CYS A 154 0.57 -18.86 13.67
CA CYS A 154 0.55 -18.68 15.11
C CYS A 154 1.84 -18.01 15.62
N LYS A 155 3.02 -18.44 15.14
CA LYS A 155 4.30 -17.87 15.60
C LYS A 155 4.49 -16.41 15.25
N GLN A 156 4.17 -16.02 14.02
CA GLN A 156 4.29 -14.63 13.60
C GLN A 156 3.20 -13.78 14.25
N TYR A 157 1.98 -14.31 14.39
CA TYR A 157 0.90 -13.63 15.11
C TYR A 157 1.30 -13.34 16.57
N GLU A 158 1.74 -14.35 17.32
CA GLU A 158 2.22 -14.19 18.71
C GLU A 158 3.38 -13.19 18.78
N TRP A 159 4.37 -13.32 17.89
CA TRP A 159 5.51 -12.39 17.82
C TRP A 159 5.10 -10.93 17.62
N LEU A 160 4.15 -10.67 16.71
CA LEU A 160 3.65 -9.33 16.45
C LEU A 160 2.90 -8.78 17.67
N VAL A 161 1.97 -9.56 18.21
CA VAL A 161 1.12 -9.13 19.33
C VAL A 161 1.97 -8.86 20.57
N ASP A 162 2.85 -9.78 20.94
CA ASP A 162 3.78 -9.59 22.05
C ASP A 162 4.69 -8.38 21.82
N GLY A 163 5.15 -8.18 20.58
CA GLY A 163 5.94 -7.03 20.16
C GLY A 163 5.23 -5.70 20.41
N LEU A 164 3.99 -5.58 19.91
CA LEU A 164 3.15 -4.38 20.06
C LEU A 164 2.89 -4.07 21.55
N GLN A 165 2.52 -5.08 22.34
CA GLN A 165 2.32 -4.94 23.80
C GLN A 165 3.60 -4.51 24.51
N ALA A 166 4.73 -5.11 24.15
CA ALA A 166 6.00 -4.78 24.76
C ALA A 166 6.44 -3.34 24.42
N ALA A 167 6.14 -2.85 23.21
CA ALA A 167 6.41 -1.47 22.81
C ALA A 167 5.50 -0.46 23.51
N GLU A 168 4.20 -0.79 23.67
CA GLU A 168 3.28 0.01 24.49
C GLU A 168 3.81 0.14 25.92
N LYS A 169 4.17 -0.97 26.55
CA LYS A 169 4.73 -0.99 27.91
C LYS A 169 6.03 -0.20 28.04
N ARG A 170 6.84 -0.13 26.97
CA ARG A 170 8.08 0.65 26.92
C ARG A 170 7.82 2.15 26.75
N GLY A 171 6.64 2.56 26.31
CA GLY A 171 6.35 3.95 25.93
C GLY A 171 6.91 4.34 24.56
N THR A 172 7.04 3.39 23.62
CA THR A 172 7.39 3.71 22.23
C THR A 172 6.28 4.57 21.62
N SER A 173 6.63 5.75 21.10
CA SER A 173 5.65 6.74 20.62
C SER A 173 4.80 6.22 19.45
N TRP A 174 5.41 5.52 18.48
CA TRP A 174 4.72 5.00 17.31
C TRP A 174 5.06 3.54 17.00
N LYS A 175 4.05 2.78 16.60
CA LYS A 175 4.13 1.34 16.29
C LYS A 175 3.77 1.14 14.81
N PHE A 176 4.80 0.93 14.00
CA PHE A 176 4.64 0.78 12.56
C PHE A 176 4.51 -0.70 12.19
N VAL A 177 3.45 -1.07 11.48
CA VAL A 177 3.19 -2.44 11.02
C VAL A 177 3.23 -2.47 9.51
N LEU A 178 4.29 -3.03 8.95
CA LEU A 178 4.52 -3.14 7.51
C LEU A 178 3.99 -4.49 7.03
N ASN A 179 3.19 -4.48 5.97
CA ASN A 179 2.72 -5.69 5.32
C ASN A 179 2.54 -5.46 3.80
N GLN A 180 2.43 -6.52 3.03
CA GLN A 180 2.38 -6.47 1.57
C GLN A 180 1.08 -5.85 1.03
N ALA A 181 -0.06 -6.20 1.60
CA ALA A 181 -1.37 -5.90 1.04
C ALA A 181 -2.23 -5.03 1.95
N TRP A 182 -3.17 -4.33 1.31
CA TRP A 182 -4.11 -3.46 2.00
C TRP A 182 -4.86 -4.20 3.10
N PHE A 183 -4.82 -3.69 4.33
CA PHE A 183 -5.39 -4.31 5.53
C PHE A 183 -6.81 -3.85 5.80
N THR A 184 -7.14 -2.59 5.52
CA THR A 184 -8.46 -2.04 5.78
C THR A 184 -9.50 -2.73 4.91
N THR A 185 -10.67 -3.05 5.47
CA THR A 185 -11.75 -3.67 4.71
C THR A 185 -12.19 -2.78 3.56
N ASN A 186 -12.17 -3.36 2.37
CA ASN A 186 -12.71 -2.75 1.18
C ASN A 186 -14.05 -3.42 0.88
N GLY A 187 -15.07 -3.05 1.63
CA GLY A 187 -16.43 -3.45 1.28
C GLY A 187 -16.82 -2.69 0.02
N VAL A 188 -16.87 -3.34 -1.14
CA VAL A 188 -17.83 -2.93 -2.16
C VAL A 188 -19.15 -3.59 -1.71
N PRO A 189 -20.17 -2.84 -1.26
CA PRO A 189 -21.43 -3.45 -0.86
C PRO A 189 -22.01 -4.30 -2.00
N ASP A 190 -22.53 -5.49 -1.68
CA ASP A 190 -23.30 -6.40 -2.57
C ASP A 190 -24.15 -5.73 -3.68
N PRO A 191 -24.87 -4.60 -3.44
CA PRO A 191 -25.62 -3.96 -4.52
C PRO A 191 -24.77 -3.41 -5.69
N LEU A 192 -23.47 -3.14 -5.51
CA LEU A 192 -22.57 -2.77 -6.61
C LEU A 192 -22.00 -4.00 -7.35
N GLU A 193 -21.85 -5.13 -6.65
CA GLU A 193 -21.49 -6.42 -7.26
C GLU A 193 -22.60 -6.88 -8.22
N SER A 194 -23.88 -6.67 -7.84
CA SER A 194 -25.05 -6.91 -8.70
C SER A 194 -25.13 -6.02 -9.95
N ARG A 195 -24.35 -4.93 -9.98
CA ARG A 195 -24.20 -4.02 -11.14
C ARG A 195 -22.90 -4.27 -11.93
N GLY A 196 -22.19 -5.37 -11.64
CA GLY A 196 -21.01 -5.78 -12.38
C GLY A 196 -19.73 -5.01 -12.04
N VAL A 197 -19.66 -4.32 -10.90
CA VAL A 197 -18.41 -3.70 -10.42
C VAL A 197 -17.57 -4.78 -9.72
N PRO A 198 -16.40 -5.17 -10.26
CA PRO A 198 -15.61 -6.25 -9.70
C PRO A 198 -14.93 -5.85 -8.38
N HIS A 199 -14.68 -6.84 -7.51
CA HIS A 199 -13.78 -6.70 -6.37
C HIS A 199 -12.43 -6.19 -6.87
N LEU A 200 -11.95 -5.08 -6.29
CA LEU A 200 -10.70 -4.45 -6.73
C LEU A 200 -9.45 -5.28 -6.39
N GLY A 201 -9.59 -6.39 -5.66
CA GLY A 201 -8.52 -7.36 -5.42
C GLY A 201 -7.32 -6.84 -4.63
N ILE A 202 -7.36 -5.61 -4.13
CA ILE A 202 -6.22 -4.94 -3.47
C ILE A 202 -5.95 -5.43 -2.04
N SER A 203 -6.86 -6.23 -1.47
CA SER A 203 -6.73 -6.77 -0.12
C SER A 203 -6.97 -8.28 -0.10
N ARG A 204 -5.91 -9.02 0.19
CA ARG A 204 -6.00 -10.46 0.50
C ARG A 204 -6.54 -10.72 1.91
N TRP A 205 -6.46 -9.75 2.82
CA TRP A 205 -7.04 -9.85 4.17
C TRP A 205 -8.56 -10.08 4.14
N THR A 206 -9.21 -9.76 3.01
CA THR A 206 -10.62 -10.06 2.74
C THR A 206 -10.97 -11.54 2.94
N ASP A 207 -10.05 -12.45 2.60
CA ASP A 207 -10.24 -13.91 2.72
C ASP A 207 -9.82 -14.46 4.10
N PHE A 208 -9.22 -13.61 4.95
CA PHE A 208 -8.66 -13.97 6.25
C PHE A 208 -9.26 -13.11 7.39
N GLN A 209 -10.57 -12.86 7.32
CA GLN A 209 -11.28 -11.95 8.24
C GLN A 209 -11.09 -12.33 9.72
N SER A 210 -11.16 -13.61 10.07
CA SER A 210 -11.02 -14.03 11.47
C SER A 210 -9.65 -13.66 12.06
N GLU A 211 -8.57 -13.78 11.29
CA GLU A 211 -7.24 -13.38 11.74
C GLU A 211 -7.09 -11.86 11.78
N ARG A 212 -7.66 -11.16 10.78
CA ARG A 212 -7.74 -9.70 10.75
C ARG A 212 -8.46 -9.14 11.98
N GLU A 213 -9.61 -9.71 12.34
CA GLU A 213 -10.39 -9.34 13.52
C GLU A 213 -9.58 -9.52 14.81
N LEU A 214 -8.86 -10.64 14.95
CA LEU A 214 -7.96 -10.85 16.09
C LEU A 214 -6.89 -9.77 16.18
N LEU A 215 -6.24 -9.40 15.06
CA LEU A 215 -5.26 -8.32 15.02
C LEU A 215 -5.87 -6.97 15.41
N ILE A 216 -7.07 -6.66 14.94
CA ILE A 216 -7.82 -5.45 15.30
C ILE A 216 -8.09 -5.41 16.80
N GLU A 217 -8.50 -6.52 17.42
CA GLU A 217 -8.69 -6.59 18.87
C GLU A 217 -7.39 -6.31 19.63
N GLN A 218 -6.24 -6.73 19.11
CA GLN A 218 -4.94 -6.39 19.71
C GLN A 218 -4.60 -4.90 19.51
N MET A 219 -4.86 -4.35 18.33
CA MET A 219 -4.60 -2.93 18.04
C MET A 219 -5.43 -1.99 18.93
N LYS A 220 -6.64 -2.37 19.34
CA LYS A 220 -7.45 -1.62 20.33
C LYS A 220 -6.75 -1.38 21.67
N THR A 221 -5.77 -2.21 22.01
CA THR A 221 -5.10 -2.18 23.32
C THR A 221 -3.77 -1.43 23.31
N VAL A 222 -3.35 -0.91 22.15
CA VAL A 222 -2.09 -0.18 21.99
C VAL A 222 -2.34 1.15 21.27
N SER A 223 -1.55 2.17 21.62
CA SER A 223 -1.66 3.50 21.02
C SER A 223 -0.82 3.63 19.74
N ASN A 224 -1.20 4.57 18.87
CA ASN A 224 -0.37 5.10 17.77
C ASN A 224 0.18 4.02 16.82
N VAL A 225 -0.74 3.22 16.26
CA VAL A 225 -0.44 2.17 15.28
C VAL A 225 -0.59 2.74 13.88
N VAL A 226 0.47 2.59 13.07
CA VAL A 226 0.51 3.01 11.67
C VAL A 226 0.82 1.79 10.81
N MET A 227 -0.13 1.39 9.97
CA MET A 227 0.05 0.36 8.97
C MET A 227 0.64 0.97 7.69
N VAL A 228 1.62 0.30 7.10
CA VAL A 228 2.23 0.71 5.83
C VAL A 228 2.15 -0.46 4.86
N THR A 229 1.48 -0.26 3.74
CA THR A 229 1.14 -1.33 2.79
C THR A 229 1.47 -0.99 1.33
N GLY A 230 1.46 -2.02 0.47
CA GLY A 230 1.74 -1.94 -0.96
C GLY A 230 0.68 -2.68 -1.78
N ASP A 231 1.10 -3.32 -2.89
CA ASP A 231 0.30 -4.19 -3.80
C ASP A 231 -0.86 -3.50 -4.55
N ALA A 232 -1.55 -2.54 -3.94
CA ALA A 232 -2.74 -1.87 -4.45
C ALA A 232 -2.53 -1.01 -5.71
N HIS A 233 -1.28 -0.69 -6.07
CA HIS A 233 -0.91 0.17 -7.20
C HIS A 233 -1.66 1.51 -7.26
N GLY A 234 -1.97 2.08 -6.10
CA GLY A 234 -2.52 3.42 -5.92
C GLY A 234 -2.04 4.01 -4.60
N ASN A 235 -2.17 5.33 -4.46
CA ASN A 235 -1.99 5.98 -3.17
C ASN A 235 -3.29 5.87 -2.38
N LEU A 236 -3.26 5.23 -1.22
CA LEU A 236 -4.41 5.08 -0.35
C LEU A 236 -4.06 5.53 1.06
N ALA A 237 -5.04 6.10 1.75
CA ALA A 237 -4.93 6.35 3.18
C ALA A 237 -6.28 6.09 3.85
N SER A 238 -6.27 5.33 4.94
CA SER A 238 -7.51 4.95 5.64
C SER A 238 -7.34 4.92 7.14
N ASP A 239 -8.41 5.27 7.84
CA ASP A 239 -8.56 4.85 9.23
C ASP A 239 -8.82 3.34 9.24
N VAL A 240 -8.29 2.63 10.23
CA VAL A 240 -8.51 1.20 10.40
C VAL A 240 -9.59 1.02 11.43
N VAL A 241 -10.82 0.74 10.97
CA VAL A 241 -11.96 0.47 11.85
C VAL A 241 -12.27 -1.03 11.93
N PRO A 242 -12.78 -1.52 13.07
CA PRO A 242 -13.17 -2.91 13.24
C PRO A 242 -14.26 -3.38 12.26
N ASP A 243 -15.22 -2.50 11.98
CA ASP A 243 -16.35 -2.79 11.10
C ASP A 243 -16.69 -1.53 10.27
N THR A 244 -16.56 -1.64 8.94
CA THR A 244 -16.93 -0.56 8.01
C THR A 244 -18.39 -0.64 7.56
N ALA A 245 -19.13 -1.69 7.94
CA ALA A 245 -20.45 -2.03 7.40
C ALA A 245 -21.64 -1.39 8.14
N LEU A 246 -21.44 -0.35 8.95
CA LEU A 246 -22.55 0.33 9.62
C LEU A 246 -22.59 1.82 9.27
N GLU A 247 -23.62 2.17 8.49
CA GLU A 247 -24.09 3.54 8.22
C GLU A 247 -24.42 4.34 9.49
N GLU A 248 -24.35 3.73 10.69
CA GLU A 248 -24.90 4.30 11.93
C GLU A 248 -23.87 4.86 12.92
N GLY A 249 -22.56 4.92 12.60
CA GLY A 249 -21.65 5.41 13.64
C GLY A 249 -20.19 5.67 13.30
N TYR A 250 -19.81 5.82 12.03
CA TYR A 250 -18.49 6.32 11.63
C TYR A 250 -18.64 7.58 10.76
N ASP A 251 -18.30 8.74 11.33
CA ASP A 251 -18.50 10.03 10.67
C ASP A 251 -17.33 10.37 9.74
N ALA A 252 -17.35 9.78 8.55
CA ALA A 252 -16.44 10.18 7.50
C ALA A 252 -16.80 11.57 6.97
N GLY A 253 -15.81 12.43 6.72
CA GLY A 253 -16.06 13.73 6.09
C GLY A 253 -16.60 13.59 4.66
N PRO A 254 -17.31 14.61 4.14
CA PRO A 254 -17.82 14.58 2.78
C PRO A 254 -16.66 14.43 1.79
N ILE A 255 -16.94 13.79 0.66
CA ILE A 255 -15.95 13.66 -0.41
C ILE A 255 -15.66 15.05 -0.97
N GLY A 256 -14.37 15.34 -1.10
CA GLY A 256 -13.84 16.48 -1.80
C GLY A 256 -12.75 16.04 -2.77
N TYR A 257 -12.27 17.01 -3.52
CA TYR A 257 -11.10 16.84 -4.38
C TYR A 257 -9.93 17.62 -3.80
N SER A 258 -8.71 17.18 -4.09
CA SER A 258 -7.50 17.92 -3.69
C SER A 258 -7.51 19.33 -4.27
N ASP A 259 -7.42 20.34 -3.39
CA ASP A 259 -7.33 21.77 -3.73
C ASP A 259 -5.85 22.19 -3.73
N ARG A 260 -5.07 21.69 -4.69
CA ARG A 260 -3.62 21.95 -4.78
C ARG A 260 -3.31 23.43 -5.02
N HIS A 261 -2.35 23.97 -4.27
CA HIS A 261 -1.74 25.26 -4.54
C HIS A 261 -0.62 25.10 -5.58
N GLY A 262 -0.73 25.74 -6.76
CA GLY A 262 0.30 25.73 -7.81
C GLY A 262 0.08 24.75 -8.97
N ALA A 263 -1.13 24.21 -9.16
CA ALA A 263 -1.45 23.43 -10.35
C ALA A 263 -1.49 24.34 -11.60
N GLU A 264 -0.80 23.92 -12.68
CA GLU A 264 -0.88 24.60 -13.98
C GLU A 264 -2.20 24.26 -14.70
N PRO A 265 -2.68 25.12 -15.64
CA PRO A 265 -3.84 24.81 -16.48
C PRO A 265 -3.57 23.56 -17.32
N GLY A 266 -4.09 22.41 -16.87
CA GLY A 266 -3.88 21.09 -17.50
C GLY A 266 -3.63 19.95 -16.50
N ASN A 267 -3.29 20.26 -15.24
CA ASN A 267 -3.10 19.23 -14.21
C ASN A 267 -4.46 18.79 -13.66
N LEU A 268 -4.86 17.56 -13.97
CA LEU A 268 -5.97 16.90 -13.27
C LEU A 268 -5.58 16.67 -11.80
N ARG A 269 -6.57 16.79 -10.90
CA ARG A 269 -6.36 16.71 -9.44
C ARG A 269 -5.88 15.30 -9.06
N ALA A 270 -5.00 15.19 -8.05
CA ALA A 270 -4.65 13.89 -7.47
C ALA A 270 -5.78 13.36 -6.62
N GLY A 271 -6.34 12.24 -7.06
CA GLY A 271 -7.23 11.43 -6.29
C GLY A 271 -8.53 12.10 -5.87
N ALA A 272 -9.31 11.31 -5.14
CA ALA A 272 -10.39 11.77 -4.29
C ALA A 272 -9.93 11.75 -2.83
N LEU A 273 -10.44 12.68 -2.03
CA LEU A 273 -10.16 12.73 -0.58
C LEU A 273 -11.44 12.97 0.20
N ARG A 274 -11.45 12.60 1.46
CA ARG A 274 -12.46 13.06 2.41
C ARG A 274 -11.99 14.35 3.06
N ARG A 275 -12.89 15.34 3.10
CA ARG A 275 -12.68 16.57 3.87
C ARG A 275 -12.68 16.24 5.37
N ALA A 276 -12.34 17.21 6.22
CA ALA A 276 -12.38 17.01 7.66
C ALA A 276 -13.77 16.49 8.07
N PRO A 277 -13.84 15.47 8.94
CA PRO A 277 -15.09 15.00 9.51
C PRO A 277 -15.73 16.08 10.41
N GLN A 278 -17.01 15.92 10.72
CA GLN A 278 -17.75 16.82 11.62
C GLN A 278 -18.16 16.17 12.97
N GLY A 279 -17.71 14.94 13.26
CA GLY A 279 -18.16 14.19 14.45
C GLY A 279 -17.10 13.30 15.11
N GLU A 280 -17.34 12.90 16.37
CA GLU A 280 -16.39 12.17 17.23
C GLU A 280 -16.32 10.66 16.96
N HIS A 281 -17.21 10.16 16.12
CA HIS A 281 -17.43 8.75 15.84
C HIS A 281 -16.22 8.03 15.21
N ARG A 282 -15.28 8.77 14.63
CA ARG A 282 -14.00 8.24 14.14
C ARG A 282 -13.07 7.72 15.25
N ARG A 283 -13.36 7.95 16.54
CA ARG A 283 -12.66 7.32 17.69
C ARG A 283 -12.73 5.78 17.68
N GLN A 284 -13.57 5.19 16.83
CA GLN A 284 -13.61 3.75 16.59
C GLN A 284 -12.37 3.22 15.85
N SER A 285 -11.59 4.10 15.21
CA SER A 285 -10.35 3.73 14.55
C SER A 285 -9.32 3.22 15.56
N VAL A 286 -8.62 2.13 15.21
CA VAL A 286 -7.63 1.46 16.07
C VAL A 286 -6.21 1.59 15.53
N ALA A 287 -6.08 2.03 14.28
CA ALA A 287 -4.84 2.28 13.57
C ALA A 287 -5.13 3.21 12.38
N VAL A 288 -4.08 3.66 11.71
CA VAL A 288 -4.17 4.28 10.39
C VAL A 288 -3.41 3.44 9.39
N GLU A 289 -3.79 3.47 8.12
CA GLU A 289 -3.11 2.75 7.06
C GLU A 289 -2.73 3.71 5.93
N PHE A 290 -1.48 3.63 5.50
CA PHE A 290 -0.98 4.33 4.32
C PHE A 290 -0.43 3.32 3.32
N ALA A 291 -0.91 3.39 2.07
CA ALA A 291 -0.31 2.68 0.94
C ALA A 291 0.18 3.70 -0.08
N ALA A 292 1.48 3.68 -0.36
CA ALA A 292 2.01 4.46 -1.47
C ALA A 292 1.81 3.70 -2.78
N SER A 293 1.62 4.45 -3.87
CA SER A 293 1.46 3.88 -5.20
C SER A 293 2.73 3.19 -5.69
N SER A 294 2.63 2.47 -6.80
CA SER A 294 3.76 1.76 -7.39
C SER A 294 4.75 2.74 -8.06
N MET A 295 6.04 2.39 -8.08
CA MET A 295 7.08 3.18 -8.76
C MET A 295 7.24 2.84 -10.27
N GLY A 296 6.46 1.90 -10.81
CA GLY A 296 6.66 1.46 -12.19
C GLY A 296 5.56 0.60 -12.81
N ARG A 297 4.61 0.09 -12.02
CA ARG A 297 3.46 -0.66 -12.52
C ARG A 297 2.29 0.28 -12.83
N GLY A 298 1.41 -0.15 -13.74
CA GLY A 298 0.11 0.46 -13.95
C GLY A 298 -0.83 0.26 -12.78
N GLY A 299 -1.62 1.28 -12.46
CA GLY A 299 -2.70 1.18 -11.49
C GLY A 299 -3.98 0.68 -12.14
N VAL A 300 -5.09 1.02 -11.50
CA VAL A 300 -6.44 0.81 -12.03
C VAL A 300 -6.65 1.60 -13.32
N ASP A 301 -5.93 2.70 -13.52
CA ASP A 301 -5.93 3.51 -14.75
C ASP A 301 -5.52 2.69 -15.99
N ASP A 302 -4.41 1.96 -15.91
CA ASP A 302 -3.88 1.13 -16.99
C ASP A 302 -4.76 -0.13 -17.20
N THR A 303 -5.54 -0.53 -16.20
CA THR A 303 -6.52 -1.63 -16.31
C THR A 303 -7.79 -1.16 -17.01
N LEU A 304 -8.34 -0.02 -16.59
CA LEU A 304 -9.47 0.63 -17.24
C LEU A 304 -9.14 0.95 -18.70
N ALA A 305 -7.93 1.42 -19.00
CA ALA A 305 -7.46 1.67 -20.37
C ALA A 305 -7.44 0.42 -21.27
N LYS A 306 -7.22 -0.78 -20.70
CA LYS A 306 -7.22 -2.06 -21.44
C LYS A 306 -8.63 -2.60 -21.66
N GLU A 307 -9.51 -2.45 -20.67
CA GLU A 307 -10.91 -2.93 -20.68
C GLU A 307 -11.92 -1.94 -21.31
N LEU A 308 -11.43 -0.75 -21.70
CA LEU A 308 -12.19 0.39 -22.19
C LEU A 308 -13.09 0.15 -23.43
N PRO A 309 -12.83 -0.82 -24.33
CA PRO A 309 -13.73 -1.03 -25.46
C PRO A 309 -15.14 -1.52 -25.08
N ASP A 310 -15.27 -2.37 -24.06
CA ASP A 310 -16.50 -3.15 -23.82
C ASP A 310 -17.16 -2.88 -22.45
N MET A 311 -16.40 -2.66 -21.37
CA MET A 311 -16.98 -2.44 -20.02
C MET A 311 -17.38 -0.98 -19.75
N VAL A 312 -16.69 -0.02 -20.37
CA VAL A 312 -16.72 1.39 -19.96
C VAL A 312 -17.91 2.18 -20.52
N LYS A 313 -18.47 1.79 -21.68
CA LYS A 313 -19.70 2.42 -22.18
C LYS A 313 -20.91 2.21 -21.26
N ASP A 314 -20.99 1.05 -20.60
CA ASP A 314 -22.09 0.72 -19.70
C ASP A 314 -21.79 1.11 -18.23
N ALA A 315 -20.54 0.96 -17.77
CA ALA A 315 -20.15 1.32 -16.40
C ALA A 315 -19.96 2.83 -16.21
N GLY A 316 -19.34 3.53 -17.17
CA GLY A 316 -19.09 4.97 -17.07
C GLY A 316 -20.38 5.79 -16.97
N GLN A 317 -21.38 5.47 -17.79
CA GLN A 317 -22.69 6.09 -17.69
C GLN A 317 -23.39 5.75 -16.37
N THR A 318 -23.31 4.49 -15.91
CA THR A 318 -23.90 4.07 -14.63
C THR A 318 -23.28 4.80 -13.43
N VAL A 319 -21.96 5.01 -13.41
CA VAL A 319 -21.31 5.74 -12.30
C VAL A 319 -21.59 7.24 -12.38
N ILE A 320 -21.60 7.84 -13.58
CA ILE A 320 -22.09 9.22 -13.78
C ILE A 320 -23.54 9.36 -13.33
N ASP A 321 -24.38 8.36 -13.56
CA ASP A 321 -25.79 8.32 -13.15
C ASP A 321 -25.96 8.25 -11.61
N LEU A 322 -24.96 7.74 -10.90
CA LEU A 322 -24.90 7.65 -9.42
C LEU A 322 -24.26 8.88 -8.75
N LEU A 323 -23.62 9.77 -9.51
CA LEU A 323 -23.11 11.05 -9.00
C LEU A 323 -24.28 11.98 -8.66
N SER A 324 -24.10 12.78 -7.59
CA SER A 324 -25.06 13.85 -7.32
C SER A 324 -24.93 14.94 -8.38
N ASP A 325 -25.95 15.78 -8.55
CA ASP A 325 -25.90 16.87 -9.53
C ASP A 325 -24.73 17.84 -9.25
N ASP A 326 -24.34 18.01 -7.99
CA ASP A 326 -23.20 18.83 -7.59
C ASP A 326 -21.85 18.22 -8.03
N ASP A 327 -21.73 16.89 -8.05
CA ASP A 327 -20.50 16.20 -8.48
C ASP A 327 -20.40 16.13 -10.00
N ARG A 328 -21.53 16.05 -10.72
CA ARG A 328 -21.53 16.13 -12.19
C ARG A 328 -21.04 17.49 -12.68
N ALA A 329 -21.39 18.56 -11.97
CA ALA A 329 -21.06 19.93 -12.34
C ALA A 329 -19.56 20.25 -12.29
N VAL A 330 -18.74 19.40 -11.65
CA VAL A 330 -17.29 19.58 -11.56
C VAL A 330 -16.49 18.71 -12.53
N LEU A 331 -17.16 17.90 -13.36
CA LEU A 331 -16.49 17.10 -14.40
C LEU A 331 -16.15 17.97 -15.63
N PRO A 332 -14.94 17.85 -16.21
CA PRO A 332 -14.59 18.51 -17.46
C PRO A 332 -15.52 18.12 -18.62
N GLU A 333 -15.88 19.09 -19.48
CA GLU A 333 -16.76 18.87 -20.64
C GLU A 333 -16.10 17.93 -21.68
N GLU A 334 -14.76 17.88 -21.73
CA GLU A 334 -13.98 17.03 -22.65
C GLU A 334 -14.09 15.52 -22.36
N LEU A 335 -14.58 15.11 -21.17
CA LEU A 335 -14.93 13.70 -20.92
C LEU A 335 -16.04 13.17 -21.82
N LEU A 336 -16.88 14.07 -22.33
CA LEU A 336 -18.09 13.72 -23.07
C LEU A 336 -17.81 13.56 -24.58
N ASP A 337 -16.70 14.11 -25.07
CA ASP A 337 -16.41 14.21 -26.52
C ASP A 337 -15.37 13.21 -27.05
N GLY A 338 -14.75 12.37 -26.20
CA GLY A 338 -14.08 11.13 -26.63
C GLY A 338 -12.87 11.24 -27.55
N ASP A 339 -12.27 12.42 -27.73
CA ASP A 339 -11.17 12.66 -28.68
C ASP A 339 -9.76 12.49 -28.07
N ASP A 340 -9.65 12.28 -26.75
CA ASP A 340 -8.40 11.94 -26.05
C ASP A 340 -8.62 10.78 -25.07
N ASP A 341 -8.29 9.57 -25.52
CA ASP A 341 -8.48 8.31 -24.77
C ASP A 341 -7.88 8.39 -23.35
N ARG A 342 -6.78 9.12 -23.15
CA ARG A 342 -6.13 9.21 -21.83
C ARG A 342 -6.86 10.16 -20.89
N ALA A 343 -7.30 11.31 -21.38
CA ALA A 343 -8.07 12.26 -20.56
C ALA A 343 -9.38 11.61 -20.07
N ALA A 344 -10.05 10.85 -20.95
CA ALA A 344 -11.24 10.08 -20.61
C ALA A 344 -10.96 8.97 -19.57
N VAL A 345 -9.87 8.20 -19.73
CA VAL A 345 -9.44 7.19 -18.73
C VAL A 345 -9.23 7.82 -17.36
N ILE A 346 -8.45 8.91 -17.29
CA ILE A 346 -8.11 9.55 -16.02
C ILE A 346 -9.37 10.00 -15.32
N ALA A 347 -10.26 10.68 -16.04
CA ALA A 347 -11.43 11.24 -15.41
C ALA A 347 -12.50 10.19 -15.04
N LEU A 348 -12.65 9.11 -15.82
CA LEU A 348 -13.42 7.94 -15.38
C LEU A 348 -12.81 7.32 -14.12
N THR A 349 -11.48 7.23 -14.05
CA THR A 349 -10.78 6.74 -12.86
C THR A 349 -11.07 7.63 -11.66
N ARG A 350 -11.06 8.97 -11.81
CA ARG A 350 -11.44 9.91 -10.73
C ARG A 350 -12.88 9.72 -10.24
N VAL A 351 -13.80 9.43 -11.16
CA VAL A 351 -15.19 9.11 -10.82
C VAL A 351 -15.28 7.79 -10.05
N ALA A 352 -14.52 6.76 -10.47
CA ALA A 352 -14.43 5.49 -9.76
C ALA A 352 -13.81 5.63 -8.36
N GLU A 353 -12.79 6.48 -8.19
CA GLU A 353 -12.19 6.78 -6.89
C GLU A 353 -13.20 7.40 -5.92
N ALA A 354 -14.00 8.37 -6.40
CA ALA A 354 -15.06 8.96 -5.60
C ALA A 354 -16.13 7.91 -5.22
N GLY A 355 -16.52 7.04 -6.16
CA GLY A 355 -17.42 5.92 -5.89
C GLY A 355 -16.87 4.96 -4.83
N PHE A 356 -15.58 4.63 -4.92
CA PHE A 356 -14.90 3.79 -3.94
C PHE A 356 -14.92 4.42 -2.55
N LEU A 357 -14.59 5.70 -2.43
CA LEU A 357 -14.66 6.40 -1.15
C LEU A 357 -16.07 6.33 -0.57
N ARG A 358 -17.13 6.53 -1.36
CA ARG A 358 -18.53 6.43 -0.87
C ARG A 358 -18.85 5.06 -0.28
N ALA A 359 -18.38 4.00 -0.93
CA ALA A 359 -18.56 2.64 -0.46
C ALA A 359 -17.70 2.30 0.77
N ASN A 360 -16.56 3.00 0.94
CA ASN A 360 -15.56 2.70 1.96
C ASN A 360 -15.31 3.93 2.84
N TYR A 361 -16.18 4.14 3.83
CA TYR A 361 -16.19 5.33 4.68
C TYR A 361 -14.88 5.58 5.44
N ALA A 362 -14.18 4.52 5.84
CA ALA A 362 -12.92 4.62 6.55
C ALA A 362 -11.76 5.10 5.66
N CYS A 363 -11.84 4.90 4.33
CA CYS A 363 -10.84 5.40 3.40
C CYS A 363 -10.96 6.93 3.28
N GLN A 364 -9.87 7.63 3.56
CA GLN A 364 -9.80 9.10 3.59
C GLN A 364 -9.13 9.69 2.35
N TYR A 365 -8.32 8.92 1.63
CA TYR A 365 -7.66 9.36 0.40
C TYR A 365 -7.44 8.18 -0.54
N LEU A 366 -7.67 8.40 -1.83
CA LEU A 366 -7.46 7.42 -2.88
C LEU A 366 -7.01 8.11 -4.18
N ASP A 367 -5.93 7.64 -4.78
CA ASP A 367 -5.41 8.05 -6.09
C ASP A 367 -4.82 6.86 -6.85
N TRP A 368 -5.50 6.42 -7.90
CA TRP A 368 -5.11 5.31 -8.77
C TRP A 368 -4.36 5.72 -10.02
N VAL A 369 -4.27 7.02 -10.30
CA VAL A 369 -3.70 7.55 -11.56
C VAL A 369 -2.26 7.98 -11.34
N ASP A 370 -2.00 8.68 -10.23
CA ASP A 370 -0.68 9.23 -9.97
C ASP A 370 0.20 8.19 -9.24
N HIS A 371 1.38 7.94 -9.78
CA HIS A 371 2.30 6.89 -9.34
C HIS A 371 3.61 7.46 -8.81
N GLY A 372 4.17 6.84 -7.78
CA GLY A 372 5.41 7.29 -7.16
C GLY A 372 5.69 6.59 -5.84
N TYR A 373 5.88 7.35 -4.78
CA TYR A 373 6.29 6.83 -3.46
C TYR A 373 5.72 7.66 -2.32
N GLY A 374 5.81 7.11 -1.10
CA GLY A 374 5.39 7.79 0.13
C GLY A 374 6.59 8.22 0.98
N ILE A 375 6.48 9.36 1.66
CA ILE A 375 7.38 9.74 2.76
C ILE A 375 6.55 9.84 4.04
N LEU A 376 7.03 9.26 5.13
CA LEU A 376 6.44 9.41 6.46
C LEU A 376 7.41 10.23 7.33
N ASP A 377 7.06 11.49 7.60
CA ASP A 377 7.75 12.34 8.58
C ASP A 377 7.17 12.06 9.96
N VAL A 378 8.03 11.66 10.91
CA VAL A 378 7.59 11.16 12.22
C VAL A 378 8.22 11.99 13.33
N THR A 379 7.37 12.62 14.14
CA THR A 379 7.74 13.22 15.43
C THR A 379 6.99 12.50 16.55
N ARG A 380 7.21 12.86 17.82
CA ARG A 380 6.43 12.23 18.90
C ARG A 380 4.96 12.59 18.84
N GLU A 381 4.67 13.79 18.35
CA GLU A 381 3.34 14.39 18.35
C GLU A 381 2.50 13.96 17.14
N ARG A 382 3.14 13.62 16.01
CA ARG A 382 2.45 13.34 14.75
C ARG A 382 3.24 12.49 13.77
N VAL A 383 2.51 11.90 12.83
CA VAL A 383 3.03 11.37 11.57
C VAL A 383 2.44 12.20 10.43
N VAL A 384 3.27 12.73 9.54
CA VAL A 384 2.83 13.32 8.27
C VAL A 384 3.17 12.36 7.14
N ALA A 385 2.14 11.89 6.44
CA ALA A 385 2.28 11.12 5.23
C ALA A 385 2.26 12.03 4.01
N GLU A 386 3.27 11.92 3.16
CA GLU A 386 3.39 12.61 1.89
C GLU A 386 3.28 11.60 0.75
N PHE A 387 2.36 11.84 -0.18
CA PHE A 387 2.25 11.05 -1.41
C PHE A 387 2.90 11.82 -2.55
N TRP A 388 3.98 11.28 -3.07
CA TRP A 388 4.76 11.85 -4.16
C TRP A 388 4.49 11.09 -5.44
N TRP A 389 4.38 11.81 -6.54
CA TRP A 389 4.23 11.20 -7.85
C TRP A 389 5.22 11.76 -8.85
N GLN A 390 5.47 10.97 -9.88
CA GLN A 390 6.35 11.27 -10.99
C GLN A 390 5.73 10.65 -12.26
N ASP A 391 5.87 11.32 -13.41
CA ASP A 391 5.46 10.71 -14.67
C ASP A 391 6.44 9.58 -15.05
N LYS A 392 6.04 8.34 -14.72
CA LYS A 392 6.81 7.11 -14.99
C LYS A 392 7.12 6.88 -16.48
N ARG A 393 6.43 7.55 -17.41
CA ARG A 393 6.65 7.43 -18.86
C ARG A 393 7.72 8.39 -19.38
N THR A 394 8.06 9.42 -18.60
CA THR A 394 8.99 10.47 -18.98
C THR A 394 10.23 10.42 -18.08
N PRO A 395 11.40 10.01 -18.61
CA PRO A 395 12.65 10.05 -17.86
C PRO A 395 12.91 11.44 -17.26
N ASP A 396 13.42 11.48 -16.04
CA ASP A 396 13.77 12.70 -15.31
C ASP A 396 12.60 13.70 -15.12
N SER A 397 11.34 13.23 -15.21
CA SER A 397 10.19 14.07 -14.89
C SER A 397 10.22 14.53 -13.44
N ALA A 398 9.64 15.71 -13.17
CA ALA A 398 9.69 16.28 -11.84
C ALA A 398 8.90 15.41 -10.83
N GLU A 399 9.45 15.29 -9.62
CA GLU A 399 8.71 14.75 -8.47
C GLU A 399 7.74 15.82 -7.98
N ILE A 400 6.47 15.45 -7.84
CA ILE A 400 5.41 16.37 -7.44
C ILE A 400 4.78 15.85 -6.14
N LEU A 401 4.78 16.70 -5.13
CA LEU A 401 4.05 16.43 -3.89
C LEU A 401 2.55 16.46 -4.18
N GLY A 402 1.93 15.29 -4.13
CA GLY A 402 0.55 15.10 -4.53
C GLY A 402 -0.44 15.43 -3.43
N GLN A 403 -0.20 14.90 -2.23
CA GLN A 403 -1.05 15.10 -1.06
C GLN A 403 -0.24 14.97 0.24
N GLN A 404 -0.65 15.68 1.29
CA GLN A 404 -0.15 15.51 2.64
C GLN A 404 -1.28 15.27 3.64
N LEU A 405 -1.14 14.20 4.41
CA LEU A 405 -2.07 13.81 5.46
C LEU A 405 -1.33 13.74 6.80
N VAL A 406 -2.02 14.01 7.90
CA VAL A 406 -1.48 13.97 9.26
C VAL A 406 -2.30 13.05 10.14
N VAL A 407 -1.60 12.39 11.04
CA VAL A 407 -2.16 11.61 12.15
C VAL A 407 -1.50 12.10 13.43
N TRP A 408 -2.30 12.30 14.47
CA TRP A 408 -1.85 12.83 15.74
C TRP A 408 -1.62 11.72 16.76
N GLY A 409 -0.58 11.85 17.58
CA GLY A 409 -0.23 10.87 18.60
C GLY A 409 -0.97 11.05 19.92
N GLU A 410 -1.61 12.21 20.12
CA GLU A 410 -2.38 12.56 21.31
C GLU A 410 -3.73 13.16 20.94
N GLU A 411 -4.73 12.96 21.80
CA GLU A 411 -6.03 13.60 21.67
C GLU A 411 -5.95 15.08 22.09
N ASP A 412 -6.49 15.97 21.26
CA ASP A 412 -6.65 17.39 21.56
C ASP A 412 -8.00 17.87 21.02
N THR A 413 -9.00 17.88 21.91
CA THR A 413 -10.37 18.37 21.62
C THR A 413 -10.52 19.87 21.82
N SER A 414 -9.45 20.59 22.17
CA SER A 414 -9.49 22.04 22.38
C SER A 414 -9.32 22.85 21.09
N VAL A 415 -8.91 22.19 20.00
CA VAL A 415 -8.74 22.76 18.67
C VAL A 415 -9.89 22.39 17.74
N ASP A 416 -10.09 23.18 16.68
CA ASP A 416 -11.09 22.93 15.64
C ASP A 416 -10.39 22.85 14.26
N PRO A 417 -10.46 21.71 13.55
CA PRO A 417 -11.13 20.47 13.96
C PRO A 417 -10.37 19.76 15.11
N PRO A 418 -11.08 19.00 15.97
CA PRO A 418 -10.46 18.25 17.06
C PRO A 418 -9.48 17.21 16.52
N ARG A 419 -8.44 16.94 17.29
CA ARG A 419 -7.41 15.94 16.96
C ARG A 419 -7.65 14.69 17.76
N PHE A 420 -7.68 13.56 17.07
CA PHE A 420 -7.82 12.26 17.69
C PHE A 420 -6.68 11.35 17.22
N PRO A 421 -6.18 10.47 18.10
CA PRO A 421 -5.31 9.38 17.68
C PRO A 421 -5.99 8.50 16.65
N HIS A 422 -5.17 7.87 15.81
CA HIS A 422 -5.63 6.92 14.78
C HIS A 422 -6.60 7.50 13.75
N GLN A 423 -6.61 8.82 13.54
CA GLN A 423 -7.41 9.47 12.50
C GLN A 423 -6.54 10.22 11.52
N ILE A 424 -6.82 10.03 10.24
CA ILE A 424 -6.14 10.71 9.13
C ILE A 424 -6.91 11.98 8.75
N ASP A 425 -6.21 13.12 8.71
CA ASP A 425 -6.74 14.36 8.17
C ASP A 425 -5.77 15.02 7.18
N PRO A 426 -6.26 15.77 6.18
CA PRO A 426 -5.44 16.71 5.44
C PRO A 426 -4.73 17.72 6.35
N VAL A 427 -3.44 17.97 6.09
CA VAL A 427 -2.61 18.87 6.93
C VAL A 427 -3.14 20.30 7.00
N ASN A 428 -3.79 20.77 5.93
CA ASN A 428 -4.35 22.12 5.83
C ASN A 428 -5.53 22.36 6.78
N HIS A 429 -6.26 21.32 7.17
CA HIS A 429 -7.32 21.44 8.18
C HIS A 429 -6.76 21.82 9.56
N HIS A 430 -5.50 21.47 9.81
CA HIS A 430 -4.79 21.79 11.05
C HIS A 430 -3.90 23.03 10.92
N GLY A 431 -4.14 23.87 9.90
CA GLY A 431 -3.42 25.12 9.68
C GLY A 431 -2.02 24.98 9.09
N PHE A 432 -1.61 23.78 8.67
CA PHE A 432 -0.33 23.58 7.99
C PHE A 432 -0.43 23.93 6.51
N VAL A 433 0.67 24.42 5.96
CA VAL A 433 0.81 24.62 4.51
C VAL A 433 1.30 23.31 3.91
N VAL A 434 0.64 22.85 2.84
CA VAL A 434 1.11 21.71 2.06
C VAL A 434 2.44 22.09 1.41
N ARG A 435 3.52 21.45 1.85
CA ARG A 435 4.87 21.68 1.32
C ARG A 435 5.76 20.49 1.66
N PRO A 436 6.74 20.17 0.81
CA PRO A 436 7.69 19.09 1.08
C PRO A 436 8.28 19.21 2.48
N THR A 437 8.28 18.10 3.22
CA THR A 437 9.02 18.01 4.48
C THR A 437 10.46 18.36 4.17
N PRO A 438 11.06 19.34 4.89
CA PRO A 438 12.43 19.71 4.64
C PRO A 438 13.31 18.46 4.76
N ARG A 439 14.05 18.15 3.70
CA ARG A 439 15.15 17.19 3.81
C ARG A 439 16.19 17.84 4.73
N THR A 440 16.09 17.60 6.03
CA THR A 440 17.24 17.82 6.90
C THR A 440 18.28 16.84 6.41
N ASP A 441 19.46 17.33 6.03
CA ASP A 441 20.57 16.51 5.54
C ASP A 441 20.76 15.30 6.47
N LEU A 442 20.35 14.11 5.99
CA LEU A 442 20.57 12.81 6.66
C LEU A 442 22.01 12.36 6.46
#